data_AF-A0A804JHR1-F1
#
_entry.id   AF-A0A804JHR1-F1
#
_cell.length_a   1.000
_cell.length_b   1.000
_cell.length_c   1.000
_cell.angle_alpha   90.00
_cell.angle_beta   90.00
_cell.angle_gamma   90.00
#
_symmetry.space_group_name_H-M   'P 1'
#
loop_
_entity.id
_entity.type
_entity.pdbx_description
1 polymer ?
#
loop_
_entity_poly.entity_id
_entity_poly.type
_entity_poly.pdbx_seq_one_letter_code
_entity_poly.pdbx_strand_id
1 'polypeptide(L)'
;MYAGGTIDAARRLNHQLCDIAINWSGGLHHAKKSAASGFCYINDLVLGILELLKYHARVLYIDIDVHHGDGVEEAFYFTDRVMTVSFHKFGDMFFPGTGDVKDIGEREGKYYAINVPLKDGIDDASFTRLFKTIIAKVVETYLPGVIVLQCGADSLAGDRLGCFNLSIEGHSECVKFVKKFNLPLLVTGGGGYTKENVARCWTVETGVLLDADLPNEIPENEYIKYFAPDYTLKIPNGNMENLNSKSYLSTIKVQVLESLRCIQHAPGVQMQEVPPDFYIPEFDEDEQNPDERVDQHTTDKQIQRDDEYFEGDNDNDHNMEDGP
;
A
#
# COMPACT_ATOMS: atom_id res chain seq x y z
N MET A 1 13.65 6.17 1.72
CA MET A 1 12.62 6.55 2.72
C MET A 1 11.31 5.85 2.44
N TYR A 2 10.58 6.19 1.37
CA TYR A 2 9.26 5.60 1.08
C TYR A 2 9.24 4.07 1.03
N ALA A 3 10.22 3.45 0.36
CA ALA A 3 10.33 1.99 0.31
C ALA A 3 10.57 1.34 1.68
N GLY A 4 11.37 1.98 2.53
CA GLY A 4 11.59 1.51 3.90
C GLY A 4 10.32 1.58 4.74
N GLY A 5 9.51 2.64 4.57
CA GLY A 5 8.21 2.76 5.24
C GLY A 5 7.23 1.66 4.84
N THR A 6 7.15 1.32 3.55
CA THR A 6 6.24 0.26 3.05
C THR A 6 6.70 -1.12 3.51
N ILE A 7 8.01 -1.40 3.52
CA ILE A 7 8.56 -2.68 4.03
C ILE A 7 8.34 -2.80 5.54
N ASP A 8 8.60 -1.74 6.33
CA ASP A 8 8.37 -1.78 7.78
C ASP A 8 6.89 -1.94 8.12
N ALA A 9 6.00 -1.26 7.37
CA ALA A 9 4.56 -1.42 7.49
C ALA A 9 4.12 -2.86 7.21
N ALA A 10 4.62 -3.49 6.14
CA ALA A 10 4.38 -4.90 5.85
C ALA A 10 4.89 -5.84 6.96
N ARG A 11 6.09 -5.58 7.49
CA ARG A 11 6.67 -6.34 8.61
C ARG A 11 5.80 -6.25 9.87
N ARG A 12 5.29 -5.06 10.21
CA ARG A 12 4.39 -4.85 11.36
C ARG A 12 3.08 -5.62 11.22
N LEU A 13 2.51 -5.69 10.01
CA LEU A 13 1.33 -6.50 9.72
C LEU A 13 1.61 -8.01 9.86
N ASN A 14 2.71 -8.50 9.29
CA ASN A 14 3.13 -9.90 9.42
C ASN A 14 3.31 -10.33 10.88
N HIS A 15 3.87 -9.45 11.71
CA HIS A 15 4.10 -9.68 13.14
C HIS A 15 2.89 -9.33 14.01
N GLN A 16 1.74 -9.00 13.41
CA GLN A 16 0.49 -8.69 14.12
C GLN A 16 0.63 -7.54 15.14
N LEU A 17 1.52 -6.58 14.86
CA LEU A 17 1.74 -5.41 15.71
C LEU A 17 0.71 -4.30 15.45
N CYS A 18 0.00 -4.38 14.32
CA CYS A 18 -1.13 -3.53 13.98
C CYS A 18 -2.09 -4.25 13.02
N ASP A 19 -3.35 -3.82 12.99
CA ASP A 19 -4.34 -4.30 12.02
C ASP A 19 -4.27 -3.51 10.70
N ILE A 20 -3.89 -2.24 10.79
CA ILE A 20 -3.77 -1.30 9.67
C ILE A 20 -2.42 -0.60 9.78
N ALA A 21 -1.67 -0.54 8.67
CA ALA A 21 -0.45 0.24 8.57
C ALA A 21 -0.57 1.24 7.41
N ILE A 22 -0.15 2.49 7.64
CA ILE A 22 -0.31 3.60 6.68
C ILE A 22 1.06 4.15 6.31
N ASN A 23 1.35 4.24 5.01
CA ASN A 23 2.52 4.93 4.48
C ASN A 23 2.14 5.83 3.28
N TRP A 24 1.72 7.06 3.56
CA TRP A 24 1.40 8.05 2.52
C TRP A 24 2.57 8.43 1.62
N SER A 25 3.82 8.18 2.04
CA SER A 25 4.99 8.46 1.19
C SER A 25 5.24 7.40 0.12
N GLY A 26 4.65 6.20 0.28
CA GLY A 26 4.77 5.07 -0.65
C GLY A 26 3.65 5.04 -1.69
N GLY A 27 3.52 3.92 -2.39
CA GLY A 27 2.50 3.73 -3.42
C GLY A 27 2.98 4.01 -4.85
N LEU A 28 4.29 3.97 -5.09
CA LEU A 28 4.90 4.32 -6.38
C LEU A 28 4.85 3.13 -7.36
N HIS A 29 3.67 2.92 -7.93
CA HIS A 29 3.28 1.68 -8.62
C HIS A 29 3.85 1.46 -10.03
N HIS A 30 4.44 2.47 -10.69
CA HIS A 30 4.90 2.36 -12.08
C HIS A 30 6.33 1.82 -12.22
N ALA A 31 7.11 1.81 -11.13
CA ALA A 31 8.52 1.40 -11.19
C ALA A 31 8.62 -0.06 -11.65
N LYS A 32 9.53 -0.32 -12.59
CA LYS A 32 9.77 -1.64 -13.18
C LYS A 32 10.98 -2.31 -12.55
N LYS A 33 11.15 -3.61 -12.79
CA LYS A 33 12.31 -4.38 -12.26
C LYS A 33 13.66 -3.76 -12.64
N SER A 34 13.77 -3.21 -13.84
CA SER A 34 15.02 -2.70 -14.40
C SER A 34 14.90 -1.30 -15.01
N ALA A 35 13.84 -0.54 -14.67
CA ALA A 35 13.62 0.80 -15.20
C ALA A 35 12.74 1.65 -14.28
N ALA A 36 13.03 2.95 -14.21
CA ALA A 36 12.10 3.94 -13.66
C ALA A 36 11.03 4.29 -14.69
N SER A 37 9.80 4.57 -14.24
CA SER A 37 8.66 4.92 -15.09
C SER A 37 7.64 5.74 -14.29
N GLY A 38 6.94 6.69 -14.93
CA GLY A 38 5.83 7.44 -14.29
C GLY A 38 6.19 8.07 -12.93
N PHE A 39 7.36 8.73 -12.83
CA PHE A 39 7.90 9.28 -11.59
C PHE A 39 8.24 8.26 -10.47
N CYS A 40 8.13 6.97 -10.75
CA CYS A 40 8.43 5.89 -9.83
C CYS A 40 9.82 5.29 -10.13
N TYR A 41 10.68 5.23 -9.11
CA TYR A 41 12.07 4.76 -9.24
C TYR A 41 12.29 3.39 -8.58
N ILE A 42 11.67 3.17 -7.42
CA ILE A 42 11.66 1.89 -6.69
C ILE A 42 10.20 1.52 -6.50
N ASN A 43 9.83 0.28 -6.81
CA ASN A 43 8.46 -0.19 -6.58
C ASN A 43 8.33 -0.68 -5.14
N ASP A 44 7.99 0.23 -4.23
CA ASP A 44 7.86 -0.09 -2.81
C ASP A 44 6.72 -1.05 -2.51
N LEU A 45 5.65 -1.02 -3.32
CA LEU A 45 4.53 -1.94 -3.23
C LEU A 45 4.94 -3.38 -3.51
N VAL A 46 5.74 -3.61 -4.56
CA VAL A 46 6.28 -4.95 -4.86
C VAL A 46 7.12 -5.46 -3.70
N LEU A 47 7.99 -4.62 -3.12
CA LEU A 47 8.81 -5.01 -1.98
C LEU A 47 7.98 -5.31 -0.72
N GLY A 48 6.95 -4.50 -0.43
CA GLY A 48 6.02 -4.73 0.66
C GLY A 48 5.20 -6.01 0.48
N ILE A 49 4.72 -6.28 -0.73
CA ILE A 49 3.97 -7.51 -1.05
C ILE A 49 4.87 -8.74 -0.90
N LEU A 50 6.13 -8.68 -1.34
CA LEU A 50 7.10 -9.77 -1.13
C LEU A 50 7.34 -10.05 0.35
N GLU A 51 7.38 -9.02 1.20
CA GLU A 51 7.45 -9.17 2.65
C GLU A 51 6.19 -9.84 3.20
N LEU A 52 5.00 -9.41 2.78
CA LEU A 52 3.72 -10.02 3.19
C LEU A 52 3.59 -11.49 2.78
N LEU A 53 4.11 -11.86 1.60
CA LEU A 53 4.08 -13.23 1.08
C LEU A 53 4.88 -14.23 1.94
N LYS A 54 5.69 -13.77 2.89
CA LYS A 54 6.36 -14.66 3.86
C LYS A 54 5.36 -15.32 4.81
N TYR A 55 4.27 -14.63 5.17
CA TYR A 55 3.28 -15.09 6.15
C TYR A 55 1.89 -15.31 5.55
N HIS A 56 1.56 -14.60 4.47
CA HIS A 56 0.27 -14.68 3.81
C HIS A 56 0.34 -15.50 2.52
N ALA A 57 -0.51 -16.53 2.42
CA ALA A 57 -0.58 -17.36 1.21
C ALA A 57 -1.04 -16.57 -0.02
N ARG A 58 -1.93 -15.59 0.19
CA ARG A 58 -2.56 -14.76 -0.84
C ARG A 58 -2.61 -13.30 -0.41
N VAL A 59 -2.09 -12.41 -1.24
CA VAL A 59 -2.10 -10.95 -1.06
C VAL A 59 -3.00 -10.32 -2.11
N LEU A 60 -3.98 -9.51 -1.70
CA LEU A 60 -4.80 -8.73 -2.64
C LEU A 60 -4.26 -7.31 -2.73
N TYR A 61 -3.86 -6.90 -3.93
CA TYR A 61 -3.48 -5.52 -4.24
C TYR A 61 -4.65 -4.81 -4.93
N ILE A 62 -5.06 -3.66 -4.38
CA ILE A 62 -6.13 -2.81 -4.93
C ILE A 62 -5.53 -1.43 -5.23
N ASP A 63 -5.79 -0.93 -6.43
CA ASP A 63 -5.24 0.32 -6.95
C ASP A 63 -6.38 1.23 -7.42
N ILE A 64 -6.48 2.41 -6.81
CA ILE A 64 -7.48 3.45 -7.16
C ILE A 64 -6.84 4.74 -7.69
N ASP A 65 -5.55 4.69 -8.05
CA ASP A 65 -4.90 5.73 -8.86
C ASP A 65 -5.58 5.84 -10.22
N VAL A 66 -5.56 7.04 -10.82
CA VAL A 66 -6.15 7.22 -12.15
C VAL A 66 -5.35 6.47 -13.23
N HIS A 67 -4.08 6.18 -12.99
CA HIS A 67 -3.21 5.44 -13.87
C HIS A 67 -3.23 3.94 -13.56
N HIS A 68 -3.06 3.11 -14.60
CA HIS A 68 -2.94 1.67 -14.40
C HIS A 68 -1.69 1.32 -13.58
N GLY A 69 -1.87 0.52 -12.52
CA GLY A 69 -0.83 -0.04 -11.64
C GLY A 69 0.11 -1.07 -12.30
N ASP A 70 0.66 -0.71 -13.45
CA ASP A 70 1.35 -1.60 -14.38
C ASP A 70 2.65 -2.20 -13.84
N GLY A 71 3.37 -1.52 -12.96
CA GLY A 71 4.60 -2.04 -12.37
C GLY A 71 4.34 -3.15 -11.35
N VAL A 72 3.27 -3.01 -10.55
CA VAL A 72 2.85 -4.06 -9.61
C VAL A 72 2.23 -5.23 -10.35
N GLU A 73 1.39 -4.98 -11.36
CA GLU A 73 0.84 -6.02 -12.22
C GLU A 73 1.94 -6.83 -12.92
N GLU A 74 2.90 -6.15 -13.56
CA GLU A 74 4.01 -6.82 -14.27
C GLU A 74 4.85 -7.71 -13.33
N ALA A 75 5.08 -7.26 -12.09
CA ALA A 75 5.87 -8.01 -11.11
C ALA A 75 5.21 -9.32 -10.68
N PHE A 76 3.87 -9.38 -10.69
CA PHE A 76 3.10 -10.53 -10.23
C PHE A 76 2.29 -11.22 -11.35
N TYR A 77 2.54 -10.86 -12.61
CA TYR A 77 1.76 -11.29 -13.78
C TYR A 77 1.66 -12.82 -13.98
N PHE A 78 2.60 -13.57 -13.42
CA PHE A 78 2.73 -15.03 -13.55
C PHE A 78 2.44 -15.81 -12.25
N THR A 79 1.86 -15.20 -11.21
CA THR A 79 1.55 -15.89 -9.95
C THR A 79 0.09 -15.74 -9.55
N ASP A 80 -0.46 -16.77 -8.91
CA ASP A 80 -1.78 -16.78 -8.26
C ASP A 80 -1.74 -16.32 -6.80
N ARG A 81 -0.55 -16.18 -6.21
CA ARG A 81 -0.38 -15.76 -4.80
C ARG A 81 -0.57 -14.26 -4.58
N VAL A 82 -0.61 -13.48 -5.65
CA VAL A 82 -0.96 -12.06 -5.60
C VAL A 82 -2.01 -11.78 -6.66
N MET A 83 -3.14 -11.22 -6.25
CA MET A 83 -4.14 -10.70 -7.19
C MET A 83 -4.01 -9.19 -7.27
N THR A 84 -3.88 -8.64 -8.48
CA THR A 84 -3.89 -7.19 -8.72
C THR A 84 -5.26 -6.76 -9.23
N VAL A 85 -5.81 -5.68 -8.67
CA VAL A 85 -7.06 -5.07 -9.13
C VAL A 85 -6.85 -3.58 -9.31
N SER A 86 -6.98 -3.08 -10.54
CA SER A 86 -6.75 -1.67 -10.84
C SER A 86 -7.96 -1.03 -11.53
N PHE A 87 -8.35 0.15 -11.05
CA PHE A 87 -9.42 0.97 -11.61
C PHE A 87 -8.83 2.27 -12.17
N HIS A 88 -8.73 2.38 -13.49
CA HIS A 88 -7.93 3.45 -14.09
C HIS A 88 -8.55 3.96 -15.38
N LYS A 89 -8.11 5.15 -15.81
CA LYS A 89 -8.44 5.65 -17.15
C LYS A 89 -7.70 4.82 -18.20
N PHE A 90 -8.41 4.46 -19.26
CA PHE A 90 -7.83 3.72 -20.39
C PHE A 90 -8.27 4.28 -21.74
N GLY A 91 -7.37 4.22 -22.73
CA GLY A 91 -7.58 4.76 -24.08
C GLY A 91 -6.95 6.14 -24.30
N ASP A 92 -7.05 6.65 -25.52
CA ASP A 92 -6.55 7.99 -25.94
C ASP A 92 -5.08 8.26 -25.60
N MET A 93 -4.23 7.23 -25.67
CA MET A 93 -2.80 7.29 -25.30
C MET A 93 -2.55 7.74 -23.85
N PHE A 94 -3.54 7.57 -22.95
CA PHE A 94 -3.36 7.84 -21.53
C PHE A 94 -2.28 6.91 -20.96
N PHE A 95 -1.36 7.48 -20.19
CA PHE A 95 -0.27 6.73 -19.58
C PHE A 95 -0.83 5.71 -18.57
N PRO A 96 -0.27 4.49 -18.46
CA PRO A 96 0.89 3.95 -19.17
C PRO A 96 0.57 3.26 -20.53
N GLY A 97 -0.70 3.23 -20.93
CA GLY A 97 -1.14 2.59 -22.18
C GLY A 97 -1.39 1.07 -22.08
N THR A 98 -1.44 0.53 -20.87
CA THR A 98 -1.77 -0.88 -20.54
C THR A 98 -2.99 -0.93 -19.62
N GLY A 99 -3.49 -2.14 -19.30
CA GLY A 99 -4.65 -2.31 -18.40
C GLY A 99 -5.97 -2.44 -19.17
N ASP A 100 -5.95 -2.99 -20.38
CA ASP A 100 -7.21 -3.34 -21.06
C ASP A 100 -7.93 -4.42 -20.23
N VAL A 101 -9.27 -4.50 -20.35
CA VAL A 101 -10.06 -5.54 -19.68
C VAL A 101 -9.62 -6.97 -20.05
N LYS A 102 -8.89 -7.13 -21.16
CA LYS A 102 -8.31 -8.41 -21.62
C LYS A 102 -6.95 -8.73 -21.01
N ASP A 103 -6.29 -7.77 -20.36
CA ASP A 103 -5.04 -7.99 -19.64
C ASP A 103 -5.39 -8.70 -18.33
N ILE A 104 -5.26 -10.03 -18.33
CA ILE A 104 -5.76 -10.91 -17.26
C ILE A 104 -4.67 -11.75 -16.60
N GLY A 105 -3.39 -11.45 -16.84
CA GLY A 105 -2.28 -12.28 -16.37
C GLY A 105 -2.00 -13.48 -17.28
N GLU A 106 -0.91 -14.18 -16.98
CA GLU A 106 -0.44 -15.33 -17.75
C GLU A 106 -0.03 -16.51 -16.87
N ARG A 107 -0.03 -17.71 -17.47
CA ARG A 107 0.34 -18.97 -16.79
C ARG A 107 -0.47 -19.16 -15.50
N GLU A 108 0.19 -19.41 -14.36
CA GLU A 108 -0.44 -19.54 -13.05
C GLU A 108 -1.14 -18.25 -12.60
N GLY A 109 -0.66 -17.07 -13.04
CA GLY A 109 -1.28 -15.78 -12.76
C GLY A 109 -2.47 -15.42 -13.67
N LYS A 110 -2.85 -16.30 -14.61
CA LYS A 110 -4.01 -16.06 -15.46
C LYS A 110 -5.30 -16.00 -14.64
N TYR A 111 -6.10 -14.96 -14.88
CA TYR A 111 -7.27 -14.53 -14.12
C TYR A 111 -6.99 -13.88 -12.75
N TYR A 112 -5.71 -13.67 -12.39
CA TYR A 112 -5.31 -12.99 -11.14
C TYR A 112 -4.85 -11.54 -11.35
N ALA A 113 -4.86 -11.04 -12.59
CA ALA A 113 -4.83 -9.60 -12.88
C ALA A 113 -6.22 -9.14 -13.32
N ILE A 114 -6.81 -8.19 -12.60
CA ILE A 114 -8.15 -7.67 -12.85
C ILE A 114 -8.05 -6.18 -13.18
N ASN A 115 -8.35 -5.86 -14.44
CA ASN A 115 -8.32 -4.50 -14.94
C ASN A 115 -9.73 -3.96 -15.19
N VAL A 116 -9.99 -2.76 -14.67
CA VAL A 116 -11.25 -2.03 -14.82
C VAL A 116 -10.97 -0.74 -15.58
N PRO A 117 -10.88 -0.79 -16.92
CA PRO A 117 -10.65 0.39 -17.75
C PRO A 117 -11.89 1.30 -17.74
N LEU A 118 -11.65 2.59 -17.54
CA LEU A 118 -12.67 3.63 -17.43
C LEU A 118 -12.38 4.79 -18.38
N LYS A 119 -13.41 5.61 -18.62
CA LYS A 119 -13.34 6.85 -19.41
C LYS A 119 -13.36 8.07 -18.49
N ASP A 120 -13.15 9.23 -19.09
CA ASP A 120 -13.12 10.52 -18.39
C ASP A 120 -14.43 10.81 -17.63
N GLY A 121 -14.28 11.59 -16.56
CA GLY A 121 -15.37 12.18 -15.81
C GLY A 121 -16.21 11.21 -14.99
N ILE A 122 -15.70 10.00 -14.67
CA ILE A 122 -16.45 9.08 -13.81
C ILE A 122 -16.79 9.75 -12.47
N ASP A 123 -18.07 9.67 -12.09
CA ASP A 123 -18.61 10.22 -10.86
C ASP A 123 -18.57 9.23 -9.69
N ASP A 124 -18.70 9.75 -8.46
CA ASP A 124 -18.71 8.96 -7.22
C ASP A 124 -19.72 7.81 -7.25
N ALA A 125 -20.95 8.07 -7.68
CA ALA A 125 -22.03 7.09 -7.66
C ALA A 125 -21.76 5.91 -8.60
N SER A 126 -21.12 6.18 -9.74
CA SER A 126 -20.75 5.16 -10.74
C SER A 126 -19.52 4.40 -10.32
N PHE A 127 -18.48 5.10 -9.86
CA PHE A 127 -17.23 4.50 -9.39
C PHE A 127 -17.47 3.61 -8.18
N THR A 128 -18.05 4.15 -7.11
CA THR A 128 -18.26 3.40 -5.85
C THR A 128 -19.17 2.19 -6.03
N ARG A 129 -20.22 2.28 -6.87
CA ARG A 129 -21.09 1.13 -7.18
C ARG A 129 -20.32 0.03 -7.90
N LEU A 130 -19.50 0.39 -8.89
CA LEU A 130 -18.69 -0.57 -9.64
C LEU A 130 -17.62 -1.19 -8.75
N PHE A 131 -16.86 -0.35 -8.03
CA PHE A 131 -15.81 -0.73 -7.08
C PHE A 131 -16.34 -1.73 -6.05
N LYS A 132 -17.40 -1.37 -5.31
CA LYS A 132 -18.00 -2.23 -4.28
C LYS A 132 -18.45 -3.58 -4.85
N THR A 133 -19.01 -3.59 -6.07
CA THR A 133 -19.46 -4.84 -6.71
C THR A 133 -18.29 -5.75 -7.06
N ILE A 134 -17.23 -5.20 -7.68
CA ILE A 134 -16.08 -5.97 -8.12
C ILE A 134 -15.26 -6.44 -6.92
N ILE A 135 -14.93 -5.54 -5.99
CA ILE A 135 -14.10 -5.86 -4.82
C ILE A 135 -14.79 -6.85 -3.89
N ALA A 136 -16.11 -6.76 -3.68
CA ALA A 136 -16.85 -7.79 -2.94
C ALA A 136 -16.64 -9.18 -3.55
N LYS A 137 -16.76 -9.29 -4.88
CA LYS A 137 -16.60 -10.57 -5.56
C LYS A 137 -15.15 -11.05 -5.55
N VAL A 138 -14.20 -10.14 -5.70
CA VAL A 138 -12.77 -10.44 -5.60
C VAL A 138 -12.46 -11.05 -4.23
N VAL A 139 -12.86 -10.41 -3.13
CA VAL A 139 -12.59 -10.92 -1.78
C VAL A 139 -13.30 -12.27 -1.54
N GLU A 140 -14.55 -12.42 -2.00
CA GLU A 140 -15.31 -13.67 -1.91
C GLU A 140 -14.62 -14.83 -2.64
N THR A 141 -14.12 -14.59 -3.85
CA THR A 141 -13.50 -15.64 -4.68
C THR A 141 -12.05 -15.90 -4.30
N TYR A 142 -11.26 -14.85 -4.08
CA TYR A 142 -9.82 -14.93 -3.88
C TYR A 142 -9.43 -15.24 -2.43
N LEU A 143 -10.27 -14.88 -1.46
CA LEU A 143 -10.03 -15.12 -0.02
C LEU A 143 -8.61 -14.66 0.42
N PRO A 144 -8.24 -13.38 0.24
CA PRO A 144 -6.91 -12.90 0.61
C PRO A 144 -6.67 -12.96 2.12
N GLY A 145 -5.41 -13.15 2.51
CA GLY A 145 -4.99 -13.08 3.92
C GLY A 145 -4.61 -11.66 4.38
N VAL A 146 -4.33 -10.76 3.44
CA VAL A 146 -3.93 -9.36 3.66
C VAL A 146 -4.27 -8.56 2.41
N ILE A 147 -4.60 -7.28 2.59
CA ILE A 147 -4.86 -6.33 1.50
C ILE A 147 -3.79 -5.24 1.50
N VAL A 148 -3.31 -4.88 0.31
CA VAL A 148 -2.55 -3.65 0.04
C VAL A 148 -3.42 -2.74 -0.80
N LEU A 149 -3.75 -1.55 -0.28
CA LEU A 149 -4.56 -0.54 -0.95
C LEU A 149 -3.69 0.68 -1.28
N GLN A 150 -3.45 0.89 -2.56
CA GLN A 150 -2.85 2.10 -3.09
C GLN A 150 -3.96 3.14 -3.27
N CYS A 151 -3.79 4.32 -2.66
CA CYS A 151 -4.78 5.41 -2.62
C CYS A 151 -4.32 6.62 -3.44
N GLY A 152 -3.99 6.41 -4.72
CA GLY A 152 -3.63 7.49 -5.64
C GLY A 152 -4.72 8.57 -5.73
N ALA A 153 -4.37 9.78 -5.30
CA ALA A 153 -5.29 10.91 -5.16
C ALA A 153 -5.45 11.72 -6.47
N ASP A 154 -4.82 11.32 -7.56
CA ASP A 154 -4.99 11.91 -8.89
C ASP A 154 -6.27 11.45 -9.61
N SER A 155 -7.00 10.49 -9.05
CA SER A 155 -8.36 10.15 -9.45
C SER A 155 -9.41 11.17 -8.98
N LEU A 156 -9.03 12.15 -8.16
CA LEU A 156 -9.91 13.23 -7.68
C LEU A 156 -10.26 14.23 -8.79
N ALA A 157 -11.44 14.82 -8.65
CA ALA A 157 -11.87 15.94 -9.47
C ALA A 157 -10.91 17.13 -9.35
N GLY A 158 -10.52 17.71 -10.49
CA GLY A 158 -9.62 18.86 -10.52
C GLY A 158 -8.16 18.53 -10.23
N ASP A 159 -7.77 17.26 -10.31
CA ASP A 159 -6.35 16.90 -10.40
C ASP A 159 -5.70 17.52 -11.64
N ARG A 160 -4.39 17.77 -11.58
CA ARG A 160 -3.64 18.40 -12.67
C ARG A 160 -3.38 17.45 -13.85
N LEU A 161 -3.27 16.15 -13.59
CA LEU A 161 -2.97 15.12 -14.61
C LEU A 161 -4.15 14.16 -14.81
N GLY A 162 -4.88 13.84 -13.74
CA GLY A 162 -6.07 13.00 -13.81
C GLY A 162 -7.29 13.70 -14.40
N CYS A 163 -8.20 12.90 -14.96
CA CYS A 163 -9.44 13.39 -15.57
C CYS A 163 -10.66 12.56 -15.16
N PHE A 164 -10.65 12.07 -13.93
CA PHE A 164 -11.84 11.59 -13.24
C PHE A 164 -12.55 12.74 -12.53
N ASN A 165 -13.74 12.45 -11.97
CA ASN A 165 -14.56 13.43 -11.29
C ASN A 165 -14.98 12.95 -9.89
N LEU A 166 -14.03 12.33 -9.16
CA LEU A 166 -14.29 11.83 -7.81
C LEU A 166 -14.17 12.94 -6.76
N SER A 167 -15.10 12.95 -5.81
CA SER A 167 -14.95 13.72 -4.57
C SER A 167 -14.05 12.99 -3.58
N ILE A 168 -13.58 13.71 -2.56
CA ILE A 168 -12.84 13.11 -1.44
C ILE A 168 -13.71 12.07 -0.73
N GLU A 169 -15.01 12.34 -0.57
CA GLU A 169 -15.96 11.39 0.01
C GLU A 169 -16.13 10.14 -0.85
N GLY A 170 -16.25 10.29 -2.17
CA GLY A 170 -16.34 9.17 -3.11
C GLY A 170 -15.10 8.29 -3.10
N HIS A 171 -13.93 8.91 -3.05
CA HIS A 171 -12.64 8.23 -2.93
C HIS A 171 -12.53 7.49 -1.58
N SER A 172 -12.82 8.18 -0.48
CA SER A 172 -12.79 7.64 0.89
C SER A 172 -13.79 6.50 1.12
N GLU A 173 -14.90 6.46 0.38
CA GLU A 173 -15.85 5.34 0.42
C GLU A 173 -15.23 4.02 -0.07
N CYS A 174 -14.18 4.08 -0.90
CA CYS A 174 -13.42 2.90 -1.33
C CYS A 174 -12.57 2.37 -0.17
N VAL A 175 -11.83 3.25 0.52
CA VAL A 175 -11.07 2.92 1.74
C VAL A 175 -11.98 2.34 2.81
N LYS A 176 -13.12 3.01 3.08
CA LYS A 176 -14.12 2.55 4.04
C LYS A 176 -14.68 1.18 3.69
N PHE A 177 -14.86 0.89 2.41
CA PHE A 177 -15.36 -0.40 1.97
C PHE A 177 -14.32 -1.51 2.16
N VAL A 178 -13.06 -1.26 1.81
CA VAL A 178 -11.96 -2.21 2.00
C VAL A 178 -11.75 -2.50 3.49
N LYS A 179 -11.75 -1.47 4.35
CA LYS A 179 -11.62 -1.61 5.80
C LYS A 179 -12.66 -2.57 6.41
N LYS A 180 -13.88 -2.61 5.87
CA LYS A 180 -14.97 -3.47 6.40
C LYS A 180 -14.72 -4.98 6.26
N PHE A 181 -13.76 -5.40 5.44
CA PHE A 181 -13.42 -6.82 5.34
C PHE A 181 -12.65 -7.32 6.58
N ASN A 182 -12.16 -6.42 7.45
CA ASN A 182 -11.44 -6.76 8.68
C ASN A 182 -10.26 -7.72 8.44
N LEU A 183 -9.52 -7.48 7.36
CA LEU A 183 -8.26 -8.15 7.05
C LEU A 183 -7.10 -7.18 7.37
N PRO A 184 -5.89 -7.70 7.67
CA PRO A 184 -4.69 -6.87 7.73
C PRO A 184 -4.61 -5.98 6.49
N LEU A 185 -4.40 -4.67 6.70
CA LEU A 185 -4.50 -3.67 5.64
C LEU A 185 -3.29 -2.75 5.63
N LEU A 186 -2.53 -2.81 4.54
CA LEU A 186 -1.50 -1.82 4.21
C LEU A 186 -2.11 -0.75 3.31
N VAL A 187 -2.06 0.51 3.73
CA VAL A 187 -2.54 1.66 2.94
C VAL A 187 -1.35 2.51 2.53
N THR A 188 -1.25 2.85 1.26
CA THR A 188 -0.20 3.73 0.73
C THR A 188 -0.79 4.93 0.01
N GLY A 189 0.06 5.94 -0.25
CA GLY A 189 -0.28 7.05 -1.14
C GLY A 189 -0.27 6.62 -2.61
N GLY A 190 0.30 7.47 -3.47
CA GLY A 190 0.28 7.28 -4.91
C GLY A 190 0.47 8.58 -5.69
N GLY A 191 -0.14 8.65 -6.88
CA GLY A 191 -0.29 9.88 -7.65
C GLY A 191 -1.15 10.93 -6.92
N GLY A 192 -1.09 12.17 -7.41
CA GLY A 192 -1.81 13.29 -6.83
C GLY A 192 -1.06 14.60 -7.07
N TYR A 193 -1.60 15.45 -7.94
CA TYR A 193 -0.87 16.58 -8.53
C TYR A 193 -1.54 17.93 -8.28
N THR A 194 -2.72 17.94 -7.66
CA THR A 194 -3.29 19.09 -6.94
C THR A 194 -3.06 18.92 -5.44
N LYS A 195 -1.86 19.29 -4.96
CA LYS A 195 -1.33 18.96 -3.61
C LYS A 195 -2.26 19.31 -2.44
N GLU A 196 -3.04 20.38 -2.56
CA GLU A 196 -4.00 20.80 -1.55
C GLU A 196 -5.11 19.74 -1.39
N ASN A 197 -5.56 19.16 -2.51
CA ASN A 197 -6.57 18.11 -2.51
C ASN A 197 -5.99 16.77 -2.08
N VAL A 198 -4.73 16.48 -2.41
CA VAL A 198 -4.01 15.30 -1.90
C VAL A 198 -3.95 15.33 -0.38
N ALA A 199 -3.54 16.45 0.21
CA ALA A 199 -3.48 16.62 1.66
C ALA A 199 -4.85 16.45 2.32
N ARG A 200 -5.92 17.04 1.73
CA ARG A 200 -7.29 16.84 2.22
C ARG A 200 -7.72 15.38 2.12
N CYS A 201 -7.49 14.73 0.99
CA CYS A 201 -7.91 13.35 0.73
C CYS A 201 -7.31 12.37 1.74
N TRP A 202 -5.99 12.31 1.82
CA TRP A 202 -5.31 11.39 2.73
C TRP A 202 -5.56 11.72 4.22
N THR A 203 -5.84 12.98 4.56
CA THR A 203 -6.30 13.36 5.91
C THR A 203 -7.67 12.75 6.22
N VAL A 204 -8.64 12.89 5.31
CA VAL A 204 -9.99 12.32 5.47
C VAL A 204 -9.92 10.80 5.51
N GLU A 205 -9.12 10.17 4.65
CA GLU A 205 -8.94 8.72 4.61
C GLU A 205 -8.27 8.19 5.88
N THR A 206 -7.32 8.92 6.45
CA THR A 206 -6.75 8.61 7.77
C THR A 206 -7.86 8.64 8.84
N GLY A 207 -8.76 9.62 8.79
CA GLY A 207 -9.95 9.66 9.65
C GLY A 207 -10.85 8.43 9.48
N VAL A 208 -11.11 8.00 8.23
CA VAL A 208 -11.86 6.77 7.94
C VAL A 208 -11.18 5.53 8.50
N LEU A 209 -9.86 5.42 8.38
CA LEU A 209 -9.09 4.28 8.90
C LEU A 209 -9.10 4.21 10.43
N LEU A 210 -9.21 5.36 11.10
CA LEU A 210 -9.30 5.49 12.55
C LEU A 210 -10.74 5.47 13.10
N ASP A 211 -11.76 5.33 12.25
CA ASP A 211 -13.17 5.53 12.60
C ASP A 211 -13.43 6.89 13.31
N ALA A 212 -12.71 7.93 12.88
CA ALA A 212 -12.77 9.26 13.45
C ALA A 212 -13.55 10.23 12.53
N ASP A 213 -14.54 10.91 13.12
CA ASP A 213 -15.26 11.99 12.44
C ASP A 213 -14.42 13.28 12.49
N LEU A 214 -13.95 13.74 11.33
CA LEU A 214 -13.18 14.97 11.22
C LEU A 214 -14.11 16.19 10.99
N PRO A 215 -13.89 17.33 11.67
CA PRO A 215 -14.58 18.56 11.36
C PRO A 215 -14.20 19.04 9.95
N ASN A 216 -15.14 19.71 9.26
CA ASN A 216 -14.86 20.22 7.92
C ASN A 216 -13.85 21.37 7.92
N GLU A 217 -13.73 22.11 9.03
CA GLU A 217 -12.77 23.21 9.18
C GLU A 217 -11.36 22.65 9.36
N ILE A 218 -10.41 23.13 8.54
CA ILE A 218 -9.01 22.74 8.65
C ILE A 218 -8.42 23.45 9.88
N PRO A 219 -7.79 22.72 10.82
CA PRO A 219 -7.18 23.31 12.00
C PRO A 219 -6.03 24.24 11.62
N GLU A 220 -5.76 25.24 12.45
CA GLU A 220 -4.62 26.15 12.24
C GLU A 220 -3.30 25.35 12.16
N ASN A 221 -2.51 25.63 11.13
CA ASN A 221 -1.24 24.97 10.88
C ASN A 221 -0.34 25.85 10.00
N GLU A 222 0.94 25.51 9.90
CA GLU A 222 1.96 26.25 9.14
C GLU A 222 1.60 26.41 7.65
N TYR A 223 0.81 25.48 7.10
CA TYR A 223 0.41 25.41 5.70
C TYR A 223 -1.02 25.89 5.45
N ILE A 224 -1.72 26.47 6.44
CA ILE A 224 -3.15 26.80 6.34
C ILE A 224 -3.49 27.68 5.12
N LYS A 225 -2.56 28.55 4.72
CA LYS A 225 -2.70 29.46 3.57
C LYS A 225 -2.87 28.74 2.23
N TYR A 226 -2.41 27.49 2.12
CA TYR A 226 -2.63 26.68 0.91
C TYR A 226 -4.10 26.33 0.70
N PHE A 227 -4.91 26.32 1.76
CA PHE A 227 -6.31 25.90 1.71
C PHE A 227 -7.30 27.07 1.59
N ALA A 228 -6.79 28.29 1.36
CA ALA A 228 -7.61 29.46 1.09
C ALA A 228 -8.43 29.29 -0.21
N PRO A 229 -9.58 29.99 -0.34
CA PRO A 229 -10.18 30.89 0.64
C PRO A 229 -11.07 30.19 1.68
N ASP A 230 -11.43 28.93 1.44
CA ASP A 230 -12.49 28.25 2.21
C ASP A 230 -11.96 27.63 3.52
N TYR A 231 -10.69 27.22 3.56
CA TYR A 231 -10.06 26.55 4.70
C TYR A 231 -10.82 25.29 5.17
N THR A 232 -11.44 24.58 4.22
CA THR A 232 -12.22 23.36 4.46
C THR A 232 -11.58 22.10 3.89
N LEU A 233 -11.89 20.95 4.49
CA LEU A 233 -11.55 19.62 3.98
C LEU A 233 -12.38 19.27 2.74
N LYS A 234 -13.66 19.63 2.72
CA LYS A 234 -14.54 19.39 1.58
C LYS A 234 -14.27 20.38 0.47
N ILE A 235 -14.28 19.87 -0.76
CA ILE A 235 -14.17 20.65 -1.99
C ILE A 235 -15.44 20.48 -2.82
N PRO A 236 -15.85 21.50 -3.60
CA PRO A 236 -16.95 21.35 -4.54
C PRO A 236 -16.66 20.22 -5.55
N ASN A 237 -17.70 19.46 -5.89
CA ASN A 237 -17.60 18.45 -6.95
C ASN A 237 -17.24 19.12 -8.29
N GLY A 238 -16.47 18.42 -9.13
CA GLY A 238 -16.18 18.91 -10.47
C GLY A 238 -17.41 18.83 -11.39
N ASN A 239 -17.44 19.72 -12.39
CA ASN A 239 -18.52 19.82 -13.38
C ASN A 239 -18.18 19.09 -14.70
N MET A 240 -17.38 18.03 -14.63
CA MET A 240 -16.98 17.27 -15.82
C MET A 240 -18.12 16.35 -16.29
N GLU A 241 -18.32 16.26 -17.61
CA GLU A 241 -19.25 15.29 -18.19
C GLU A 241 -18.74 13.86 -17.98
N ASN A 242 -19.61 12.98 -17.48
CA ASN A 242 -19.26 11.58 -17.28
C ASN A 242 -19.42 10.78 -18.59
N LEU A 243 -18.30 10.40 -19.21
CA LEU A 243 -18.29 9.65 -20.47
C LEU A 243 -18.51 8.14 -20.28
N ASN A 244 -18.71 7.69 -19.04
CA ASN A 244 -18.92 6.29 -18.68
C ASN A 244 -20.41 5.96 -18.68
N SER A 245 -20.95 5.66 -19.87
CA SER A 245 -22.35 5.24 -19.99
C SER A 245 -22.66 4.00 -19.15
N LYS A 246 -23.91 3.88 -18.67
CA LYS A 246 -24.35 2.72 -17.88
C LYS A 246 -24.14 1.39 -18.62
N SER A 247 -24.31 1.37 -19.94
CA SER A 247 -24.06 0.19 -20.76
C SER A 247 -22.58 -0.17 -20.79
N TYR A 248 -21.69 0.80 -20.98
CA TYR A 248 -20.24 0.58 -20.95
C TYR A 248 -19.78 0.00 -19.61
N LEU A 249 -20.15 0.62 -18.49
CA LEU A 249 -19.81 0.12 -17.15
C LEU A 249 -20.39 -1.27 -16.88
N SER A 250 -21.59 -1.55 -17.39
CA SER A 250 -22.18 -2.89 -17.26
C SER A 250 -21.42 -3.94 -18.07
N THR A 251 -20.92 -3.60 -19.26
CA THR A 251 -20.10 -4.50 -20.08
C THR A 251 -18.79 -4.83 -19.37
N ILE A 252 -18.05 -3.82 -18.90
CA ILE A 252 -16.79 -4.02 -18.15
C ILE A 252 -17.04 -4.89 -16.91
N LYS A 253 -18.07 -4.56 -16.13
CA LYS A 253 -18.46 -5.35 -14.95
C LYS A 253 -18.70 -6.81 -15.29
N VAL A 254 -19.46 -7.11 -16.35
CA VAL A 254 -19.74 -8.49 -16.75
C VAL A 254 -18.46 -9.21 -17.14
N GLN A 255 -17.59 -8.58 -17.94
CA GLN A 255 -16.31 -9.18 -18.36
C GLN A 255 -15.42 -9.52 -17.16
N VAL A 256 -15.27 -8.58 -16.22
CA VAL A 256 -14.51 -8.80 -14.97
C VAL A 256 -15.11 -9.94 -14.14
N LEU A 257 -16.43 -9.96 -13.96
CA LEU A 257 -17.09 -11.01 -13.19
C LEU A 257 -16.98 -12.39 -13.86
N GLU A 258 -16.96 -12.47 -15.19
CA GLU A 258 -16.69 -13.73 -15.90
C GLU A 258 -15.23 -14.19 -15.71
N SER A 259 -14.25 -13.28 -15.75
CA SER A 259 -12.85 -13.62 -15.44
C SER A 259 -12.71 -14.21 -14.03
N LEU A 260 -13.40 -13.61 -13.05
CA LEU A 260 -13.40 -14.12 -11.66
C LEU A 260 -14.06 -15.50 -11.54
N ARG A 261 -14.98 -15.90 -12.43
CA ARG A 261 -15.57 -17.25 -12.42
C ARG A 261 -14.60 -18.32 -12.92
N CYS A 262 -13.56 -17.94 -13.66
CA CYS A 262 -12.53 -18.85 -14.13
C CYS A 262 -11.53 -19.25 -13.04
N ILE A 263 -11.52 -18.53 -11.91
CA ILE A 263 -10.69 -18.85 -10.76
C ILE A 263 -11.26 -20.09 -10.07
N GLN A 264 -10.46 -21.16 -10.00
CA GLN A 264 -10.81 -22.32 -9.17
C GLN A 264 -10.71 -21.91 -7.70
N HIS A 265 -11.69 -22.32 -6.88
CA HIS A 265 -11.67 -22.04 -5.45
C HIS A 265 -10.43 -22.71 -4.82
N ALA A 266 -9.41 -21.90 -4.54
CA ALA A 266 -8.18 -22.18 -3.80
C ALA A 266 -7.41 -23.47 -4.20
N PRO A 267 -6.47 -23.43 -5.17
CA PRO A 267 -5.42 -24.45 -5.23
C PRO A 267 -4.54 -24.39 -3.97
N GLY A 268 -4.08 -25.55 -3.49
CA GLY A 268 -3.22 -25.64 -2.31
C GLY A 268 -1.89 -24.94 -2.55
N VAL A 269 -1.60 -23.89 -1.78
CA VAL A 269 -0.34 -23.12 -1.89
C VAL A 269 0.72 -23.79 -1.03
N GLN A 270 1.81 -24.25 -1.65
CA GLN A 270 3.00 -24.69 -0.93
C GLN A 270 3.80 -23.45 -0.50
N MET A 271 3.90 -23.22 0.81
CA MET A 271 4.74 -22.15 1.35
C MET A 271 6.21 -22.42 1.02
N GLN A 272 6.91 -21.41 0.53
CA GLN A 272 8.36 -21.46 0.29
C GLN A 272 9.11 -21.21 1.60
N GLU A 273 10.30 -21.81 1.79
CA GLU A 273 11.16 -21.51 2.93
C GLU A 273 11.50 -20.01 2.94
N VAL A 274 11.14 -19.35 4.05
CA VAL A 274 11.34 -17.92 4.27
C VAL A 274 12.78 -17.71 4.77
N PRO A 275 13.59 -16.83 4.15
CA PRO A 275 14.87 -16.42 4.71
C PRO A 275 14.67 -15.82 6.12
N PRO A 276 15.57 -16.08 7.08
CA PRO A 276 15.38 -15.61 8.45
C PRO A 276 15.23 -14.10 8.52
N ASP A 277 14.30 -13.63 9.35
CA ASP A 277 14.08 -12.21 9.59
C ASP A 277 15.35 -11.56 10.17
N PHE A 278 15.72 -10.39 9.64
CA PHE A 278 16.72 -9.49 10.25
C PHE A 278 16.11 -8.77 11.47
N TYR A 279 15.48 -9.53 12.37
CA TYR A 279 15.04 -9.01 13.65
C TYR A 279 16.26 -8.94 14.57
N ILE A 280 16.81 -7.74 14.70
CA ILE A 280 17.50 -7.34 15.92
C ILE A 280 16.38 -6.73 16.76
N PRO A 281 15.92 -7.38 17.84
CA PRO A 281 15.06 -6.72 18.82
C PRO A 281 15.72 -5.39 19.19
N GLU A 282 14.93 -4.33 19.41
CA GLU A 282 15.46 -3.20 20.18
C GLU A 282 15.88 -3.79 21.53
N PHE A 283 17.18 -4.02 21.69
CA PHE A 283 17.76 -4.44 22.96
C PHE A 283 17.72 -3.22 23.85
N ASP A 284 16.76 -3.17 24.75
CA ASP A 284 16.78 -2.22 25.85
C ASP A 284 17.86 -2.71 26.82
N GLU A 285 19.07 -2.16 26.71
CA GLU A 285 20.19 -2.49 27.60
C GLU A 285 19.85 -2.18 29.07
N ASP A 286 18.87 -1.31 29.31
CA ASP A 286 18.43 -0.87 30.63
C ASP A 286 17.48 -1.86 31.34
N GLU A 287 16.99 -2.91 30.67
CA GLU A 287 16.11 -3.94 31.26
C GLU A 287 16.83 -5.23 31.71
N GLN A 288 18.16 -5.35 31.50
CA GLN A 288 18.88 -6.57 31.89
C GLN A 288 19.24 -6.57 33.38
N ASN A 289 18.79 -7.63 34.07
CA ASN A 289 19.29 -7.96 35.40
C ASN A 289 20.73 -8.49 35.28
N PRO A 290 21.75 -7.84 35.86
CA PRO A 290 23.15 -8.23 35.71
C PRO A 290 23.49 -9.64 36.23
N ASP A 291 22.57 -10.29 36.95
CA ASP A 291 22.72 -11.64 37.50
C ASP A 291 22.11 -12.76 36.62
N GLU A 292 21.44 -12.45 35.50
CA GLU A 292 20.87 -13.45 34.61
C GLU A 292 21.81 -13.76 33.43
N ARG A 293 22.19 -15.03 33.27
CA ARG A 293 23.01 -15.46 32.12
C ARG A 293 22.17 -15.46 30.85
N VAL A 294 22.55 -14.62 29.90
CA VAL A 294 21.98 -14.57 28.56
C VAL A 294 22.34 -15.84 27.77
N ASP A 295 21.38 -16.36 26.99
CA ASP A 295 21.56 -17.56 26.16
C ASP A 295 22.67 -17.40 25.10
N GLN A 296 23.34 -18.50 24.76
CA GLN A 296 24.53 -18.52 23.91
C GLN A 296 24.23 -18.00 22.49
N HIS A 297 23.01 -18.23 22.00
CA HIS A 297 22.50 -17.70 20.73
C HIS A 297 22.41 -16.17 20.69
N THR A 298 22.21 -15.53 21.84
CA THR A 298 22.14 -14.07 21.97
C THR A 298 23.54 -13.45 21.98
N THR A 299 24.50 -14.17 22.55
CA THR A 299 25.91 -13.76 22.63
C THR A 299 26.55 -13.79 21.23
N ASP A 300 26.24 -14.82 20.43
CA ASP A 300 26.77 -14.98 19.07
C ASP A 300 26.27 -13.94 18.06
N LYS A 301 25.23 -13.15 18.41
CA LYS A 301 24.72 -12.03 17.60
C LYS A 301 25.38 -10.69 17.90
N GLN A 302 26.16 -10.58 18.98
CA GLN A 302 26.94 -9.38 19.27
C GLN A 302 28.16 -9.32 18.34
N ILE A 303 28.09 -8.46 17.34
CA ILE A 303 29.27 -8.09 16.55
C ILE A 303 29.97 -6.98 17.32
N GLN A 304 31.01 -7.33 18.07
CA GLN A 304 31.96 -6.35 18.59
C GLN A 304 32.69 -5.72 17.40
N ARG A 305 32.62 -4.40 17.26
CA ARG A 305 33.43 -3.66 16.29
C ARG A 305 34.87 -3.63 16.81
N ASP A 306 35.84 -3.97 15.97
CA ASP A 306 37.28 -3.99 16.32
C ASP A 306 37.85 -2.59 16.68
N ASP A 307 37.03 -1.55 16.58
CA ASP A 307 37.38 -0.14 16.72
C ASP A 307 37.15 0.41 18.15
N GLU A 308 36.50 -0.34 19.04
CA GLU A 308 36.21 0.10 20.42
C GLU A 308 37.33 -0.32 21.39
N TYR A 309 38.36 0.51 21.49
CA TYR A 309 39.29 0.48 22.62
C TYR A 309 38.65 1.20 23.82
N PHE A 310 37.89 0.45 24.62
CA PHE A 310 37.64 0.84 26.01
C PHE A 310 38.69 0.17 26.90
N GLU A 311 39.71 0.94 27.29
CA GLU A 311 40.59 0.60 28.42
C GLU A 311 39.74 0.60 29.69
N GLY A 312 39.42 -0.59 30.20
CA GLY A 312 38.61 -0.76 31.39
C GLY A 312 39.30 -0.27 32.67
N ASP A 313 38.50 0.31 33.55
CA ASP A 313 38.81 0.68 34.94
C ASP A 313 39.34 -0.52 35.73
N ASN A 314 40.66 -0.74 35.67
CA ASN A 314 41.40 -1.64 36.55
C ASN A 314 42.58 -0.91 37.19
N ASP A 315 42.32 0.25 37.79
CA ASP A 315 43.14 0.76 38.88
C ASP A 315 42.60 0.18 40.18
N ASN A 316 43.05 -1.05 40.51
CA ASN A 316 42.95 -1.57 41.86
C ASN A 316 44.35 -1.90 42.38
N ASP A 317 44.73 -1.11 43.38
CA ASP A 317 45.85 -1.24 44.30
C ASP A 317 46.35 -2.69 44.50
N HIS A 318 47.62 -2.92 44.15
CA HIS A 318 48.42 -3.93 44.84
C HIS A 318 49.83 -3.42 45.13
N ASN A 319 50.05 -3.13 46.42
CA ASN A 319 51.35 -3.12 47.08
C ASN A 319 52.20 -4.34 46.69
N MET A 320 53.45 -4.09 46.30
CA MET A 320 54.56 -4.98 46.68
C MET A 320 55.79 -4.16 47.07
N GLU A 321 56.32 -4.53 48.23
CA GLU A 321 57.51 -4.03 48.90
C GLU A 321 58.84 -4.38 48.17
N ASP A 322 59.82 -3.50 48.39
CA ASP A 322 61.27 -3.69 48.57
C ASP A 322 62.17 -4.43 47.55
N GLY A 323 63.07 -3.61 46.97
CA GLY A 323 64.53 -3.77 47.06
C GLY A 323 65.27 -4.25 45.79
N PRO A 324 66.58 -3.97 45.62
CA PRO A 324 67.53 -3.22 46.47
C PRO A 324 67.97 -1.84 45.91
#